data_AF-A0A948ZS16-F1
#
_entry.id   AF-A0A948ZS16-F1
#
_cell.length_a   1.000
_cell.length_b   1.000
_cell.length_c   1.000
_cell.angle_alpha   90.00
_cell.angle_beta   90.00
_cell.angle_gamma   90.00
#
_symmetry.space_group_name_H-M   'P 1'
#
loop_
_entity.id
_entity.type
_entity.pdbx_description
1 polymer ?
#
loop_
_entity_poly.entity_id
_entity_poly.type
_entity_poly.pdbx_seq_one_letter_code
_entity_poly.pdbx_strand_id
1 'polypeptide(L)'
;MSIGHCATTDVGPPREVALPAAAVQPLQRLASVRRLQGLSRRTVARRLNLEVEQVREQELATSDLPLSALYAWQKALEVPVAELLVEADASLVSPVLERSQLVRLMKTVLAIRERSKQESIRRMAETMIGQLIEVMPELAGVGPWHAVGRRRRLSELGVAAHRRLSDDVFVDRES
;
A
#
# COMPACT_ATOMS: atom_id res chain seq x y z
N MET A 1 25.76 21.83 -53.68
CA MET A 1 24.86 22.46 -52.68
C MET A 1 23.89 21.40 -52.21
N SER A 2 23.82 21.17 -50.90
CA SER A 2 23.02 20.12 -50.25
C SER A 2 22.29 20.75 -49.07
N ILE A 3 20.96 20.71 -49.07
CA ILE A 3 20.04 20.80 -47.91
C ILE A 3 18.67 20.34 -48.46
N GLY A 4 17.84 19.51 -47.85
CA GLY A 4 17.91 18.73 -46.62
C GLY A 4 16.66 17.83 -46.62
N HIS A 5 16.84 16.55 -46.33
CA HIS A 5 15.75 15.59 -46.13
C HIS A 5 15.09 15.86 -44.77
N CYS A 6 13.80 16.21 -44.77
CA CYS A 6 13.00 16.22 -43.56
C CYS A 6 12.43 14.81 -43.36
N ALA A 7 12.96 14.08 -42.38
CA ALA A 7 12.41 12.80 -41.97
C ALA A 7 11.16 13.03 -41.11
N THR A 8 10.00 12.64 -41.62
CA THR A 8 8.77 12.47 -40.83
C THR A 8 8.95 11.27 -39.91
N THR A 9 9.00 11.52 -38.60
CA THR A 9 8.88 10.47 -37.58
C THR A 9 7.44 9.97 -37.55
N ASP A 10 7.24 8.75 -38.02
CA ASP A 10 6.00 7.98 -37.87
C ASP A 10 5.79 7.67 -36.38
N VAL A 11 4.85 8.39 -35.76
CA VAL A 11 4.38 8.08 -34.40
C VAL A 11 3.40 6.93 -34.56
N GLY A 12 3.87 5.71 -34.26
CA GLY A 12 3.04 4.51 -34.29
C GLY A 12 1.74 4.68 -33.49
N PRO A 13 0.67 3.95 -33.85
CA PRO A 13 -0.64 4.15 -33.26
C PRO A 13 -0.62 3.96 -31.74
N PRO A 14 -1.43 4.73 -30.99
CA PRO A 14 -1.51 4.59 -29.55
C PRO A 14 -1.85 3.14 -29.22
N ARG A 15 -1.00 2.52 -28.38
CA ARG A 15 -1.18 1.17 -27.86
C ARG A 15 -2.55 1.13 -27.16
N GLU A 16 -3.57 0.58 -27.84
CA GLU A 16 -4.88 0.33 -27.25
C GLU A 16 -4.67 -0.65 -26.10
N VAL A 17 -4.71 -0.13 -24.88
CA VAL A 17 -4.83 -0.93 -23.67
C VAL A 17 -6.23 -1.52 -23.74
N ALA A 18 -6.35 -2.72 -24.30
CA ALA A 18 -7.59 -3.48 -24.29
C ALA A 18 -8.00 -3.70 -22.83
N LEU A 19 -8.93 -2.89 -22.34
CA LEU A 19 -9.55 -3.12 -21.04
C LEU A 19 -10.20 -4.51 -21.11
N PRO A 20 -9.85 -5.44 -20.22
CA PRO A 20 -10.46 -6.76 -20.22
C PRO A 20 -11.98 -6.58 -20.14
N ALA A 21 -12.70 -7.34 -20.96
CA ALA A 21 -14.17 -7.33 -20.99
C ALA A 21 -14.71 -7.32 -19.56
N ALA A 22 -15.58 -6.34 -19.26
CA ALA A 22 -16.03 -6.00 -17.92
C ALA A 22 -16.77 -7.18 -17.25
N ALA A 23 -16.03 -8.15 -16.73
CA ALA A 23 -16.52 -9.06 -15.74
C ALA A 23 -16.93 -8.22 -14.53
N VAL A 24 -18.18 -8.35 -14.09
CA VAL A 24 -18.71 -7.58 -12.96
C VAL A 24 -17.88 -7.94 -11.73
N GLN A 25 -16.97 -7.04 -11.34
CA GLN A 25 -16.08 -7.28 -10.22
C GLN A 25 -16.89 -7.28 -8.93
N PRO A 26 -16.75 -8.33 -8.09
CA PRO A 26 -17.39 -8.32 -6.79
C PRO A 26 -16.71 -7.24 -5.92
N LEU A 27 -17.51 -6.32 -5.40
CA LEU A 27 -17.07 -5.18 -4.58
C LEU A 27 -16.99 -5.54 -3.10
N GLN A 28 -17.89 -6.41 -2.63
CA GLN A 28 -18.09 -6.68 -1.20
C GLN A 28 -18.40 -8.14 -0.87
N ARG A 29 -18.16 -8.51 0.38
CA ARG A 29 -18.26 -9.88 0.90
C ARG A 29 -19.20 -10.01 2.11
N LEU A 30 -20.16 -9.09 2.26
CA LEU A 30 -21.06 -8.99 3.40
C LEU A 30 -21.75 -10.31 3.77
N ALA A 31 -22.24 -11.05 2.77
CA ALA A 31 -22.91 -12.33 2.99
C ALA A 31 -22.00 -13.38 3.63
N SER A 32 -20.74 -13.42 3.19
CA SER A 32 -19.74 -14.36 3.70
C SER A 32 -19.33 -13.99 5.12
N VAL A 33 -19.05 -12.70 5.37
CA VAL A 33 -18.65 -12.21 6.70
C VAL A 33 -19.78 -12.39 7.71
N ARG A 34 -21.03 -12.08 7.35
CA ARG A 34 -22.17 -12.31 8.24
C ARG A 34 -22.30 -13.79 8.64
N ARG A 35 -22.11 -14.72 7.70
CA ARG A 35 -22.15 -16.17 7.98
C ARG A 35 -21.02 -16.60 8.91
N LEU A 36 -19.82 -16.06 8.71
CA LEU A 36 -18.67 -16.32 9.60
C LEU A 36 -18.93 -15.82 11.03
N GLN A 37 -19.58 -14.66 11.17
CA GLN A 37 -20.01 -14.13 12.47
C GLN A 37 -21.24 -14.85 13.06
N GLY A 38 -21.78 -15.87 12.38
CA GLY A 38 -22.93 -16.66 12.86
C GLY A 38 -24.26 -15.90 12.91
N LEU A 39 -24.37 -14.73 12.27
CA LEU A 39 -25.55 -13.87 12.35
C LEU A 39 -26.58 -14.20 11.25
N SER A 40 -27.86 -14.23 11.63
CA SER A 40 -28.95 -14.34 10.65
C SER A 40 -29.18 -13.00 9.94
N ARG A 41 -29.73 -13.02 8.71
CA ARG A 41 -30.14 -11.79 8.00
C ARG A 41 -31.12 -10.95 8.82
N ARG A 42 -32.04 -11.60 9.54
CA ARG A 42 -33.01 -10.93 10.42
C ARG A 42 -32.32 -10.20 11.58
N THR A 43 -31.25 -10.79 12.12
CA THR A 43 -30.46 -10.16 13.20
C THR A 43 -29.77 -8.90 12.70
N VAL A 44 -29.18 -8.95 11.51
CA VAL A 44 -28.52 -7.80 10.89
C VAL A 44 -29.52 -6.72 10.49
N ALA A 45 -30.66 -7.11 9.91
CA ALA A 45 -31.77 -6.21 9.58
C ALA A 45 -32.23 -5.40 10.81
N ARG A 46 -32.40 -6.06 11.96
CA ARG A 46 -32.72 -5.39 13.23
C ARG A 46 -31.62 -4.43 13.71
N ARG A 47 -30.34 -4.81 13.59
CA ARG A 47 -29.21 -3.97 14.00
C ARG A 47 -29.04 -2.73 13.11
N LEU A 48 -29.35 -2.85 11.82
CA LEU A 48 -29.24 -1.77 10.84
C LEU A 48 -30.54 -0.97 10.69
N ASN A 49 -31.64 -1.40 11.33
CA ASN A 49 -32.98 -0.85 11.15
C ASN A 49 -33.40 -0.85 9.66
N LEU A 50 -33.17 -1.96 8.97
CA LEU A 50 -33.48 -2.18 7.56
C LEU A 50 -34.44 -3.35 7.38
N GLU A 51 -35.08 -3.42 6.23
CA GLU A 51 -35.87 -4.58 5.82
C GLU A 51 -34.96 -5.76 5.41
N VAL A 52 -35.47 -6.98 5.58
CA VAL A 52 -34.69 -8.20 5.25
C VAL A 52 -34.36 -8.29 3.76
N GLU A 53 -35.23 -7.79 2.89
CA GLU A 53 -34.96 -7.72 1.44
C GLU A 53 -33.88 -6.69 1.11
N GLN A 54 -33.85 -5.54 1.79
CA GLN A 54 -32.77 -4.55 1.62
C GLN A 54 -31.41 -5.13 2.05
N VAL A 55 -31.38 -5.91 3.13
CA VAL A 55 -30.16 -6.64 3.55
C VAL A 55 -29.74 -7.66 2.50
N ARG A 56 -30.70 -8.33 1.84
CA ARG A 56 -30.43 -9.30 0.78
C ARG A 56 -29.87 -8.63 -0.48
N GLU A 57 -30.40 -7.48 -0.87
CA GLU A 57 -29.91 -6.67 -1.99
C GLU A 57 -28.49 -6.18 -1.72
N GLN A 58 -28.24 -5.63 -0.52
CA GLN A 58 -26.93 -5.17 -0.09
C GLN A 58 -25.91 -6.31 0.01
N GLU A 59 -26.33 -7.54 0.31
CA GLU A 59 -25.45 -8.71 0.33
C GLU A 59 -24.92 -9.12 -1.05
N LEU A 60 -25.52 -8.63 -2.14
CA LEU A 60 -25.04 -8.93 -3.49
C LEU A 60 -23.64 -8.34 -3.67
N ALA A 61 -22.68 -9.19 -4.06
CA ALA A 61 -21.29 -8.78 -4.19
C ALA A 61 -21.10 -7.64 -5.22
N THR A 62 -22.03 -7.51 -6.17
CA THR A 62 -22.01 -6.52 -7.25
C THR A 62 -22.86 -5.28 -6.96
N SER A 63 -23.51 -5.20 -5.79
CA SER A 63 -24.33 -4.03 -5.42
C SER A 63 -23.42 -2.89 -4.96
N ASP A 64 -23.61 -1.70 -5.54
CA ASP A 64 -22.98 -0.50 -5.02
C ASP A 64 -23.61 -0.13 -3.67
N LEU A 65 -22.76 0.09 -2.67
CA LEU A 65 -23.15 0.44 -1.31
C LEU A 65 -22.46 1.75 -0.92
N PRO A 66 -23.18 2.77 -0.44
CA PRO A 66 -22.54 3.98 0.05
C PRO A 66 -21.64 3.67 1.24
N LEU A 67 -20.54 4.41 1.37
CA LEU A 67 -19.56 4.19 2.44
C LEU A 67 -20.18 4.32 3.85
N SER A 68 -21.17 5.19 4.02
CA SER A 68 -21.93 5.31 5.27
C SER A 68 -22.66 4.02 5.65
N ALA A 69 -23.25 3.32 4.67
CA ALA A 69 -23.88 2.03 4.89
C ALA A 69 -22.83 0.95 5.20
N LEU A 70 -21.69 0.95 4.52
CA LEU A 70 -20.57 0.03 4.83
C LEU A 70 -20.09 0.19 6.29
N TYR A 71 -19.98 1.41 6.80
CA TYR A 71 -19.68 1.69 8.20
C TYR A 71 -20.79 1.27 9.16
N ALA A 72 -22.05 1.32 8.74
CA ALA A 72 -23.16 0.78 9.54
C ALA A 72 -23.05 -0.76 9.65
N TRP A 73 -22.73 -1.43 8.54
CA TRP A 73 -22.44 -2.87 8.51
C TRP A 73 -21.25 -3.25 9.38
N GLN A 74 -20.18 -2.44 9.38
CA GLN A 74 -19.04 -2.60 10.27
C GLN A 74 -19.48 -2.67 11.74
N LYS A 75 -20.30 -1.70 12.17
CA LYS A 75 -20.81 -1.65 13.54
C LYS A 75 -21.77 -2.81 13.84
N ALA A 76 -22.61 -3.20 12.88
CA ALA A 76 -23.58 -4.26 13.07
C ALA A 76 -22.95 -5.66 13.11
N LEU A 77 -21.82 -5.86 12.43
CA LEU A 77 -21.08 -7.13 12.39
C LEU A 77 -19.87 -7.16 13.34
N GLU A 78 -19.49 -6.02 13.92
CA GLU A 78 -18.34 -5.86 14.82
C GLU A 78 -16.99 -6.30 14.20
N VAL A 79 -16.85 -6.16 12.88
CA VAL A 79 -15.64 -6.48 12.12
C VAL A 79 -14.97 -5.23 11.57
N PRO A 80 -13.66 -5.20 11.30
CA PRO A 80 -13.03 -4.13 10.54
C PRO A 80 -13.65 -3.94 9.15
N VAL A 81 -13.76 -2.68 8.70
CA VAL A 81 -14.35 -2.34 7.39
C VAL A 81 -13.64 -3.02 6.21
N ALA A 82 -12.33 -3.28 6.35
CA ALA A 82 -11.53 -3.99 5.34
C ALA A 82 -12.01 -5.43 5.08
N GLU A 83 -12.56 -6.11 6.10
CA GLU A 83 -13.06 -7.49 5.95
C GLU A 83 -14.37 -7.55 5.14
N LEU A 84 -15.10 -6.44 5.06
CA LEU A 84 -16.36 -6.34 4.33
C LEU A 84 -16.14 -6.18 2.82
N LEU A 85 -14.95 -5.76 2.40
CA LEU A 85 -14.59 -5.51 1.01
C LEU A 85 -13.98 -6.76 0.38
N VAL A 86 -14.12 -6.90 -0.92
CA VAL A 86 -13.32 -7.88 -1.67
C VAL A 86 -11.89 -7.36 -1.73
N GLU A 87 -10.94 -8.15 -1.26
CA GLU A 87 -9.53 -7.89 -1.53
C GLU A 87 -9.36 -7.86 -3.04
N ALA A 88 -8.91 -6.73 -3.59
CA ALA A 88 -8.55 -6.66 -5.00
C ALA A 88 -7.58 -7.81 -5.25
N ASP A 89 -7.94 -8.72 -6.15
CA ASP A 89 -7.09 -9.85 -6.52
C ASP A 89 -5.67 -9.32 -6.72
N ALA A 90 -4.69 -10.07 -6.24
CA ALA A 90 -3.27 -9.73 -6.15
C ALA A 90 -2.58 -9.27 -7.45
N SER A 91 -3.34 -9.04 -8.53
CA SER A 91 -2.98 -8.31 -9.75
C SER A 91 -2.56 -6.87 -9.52
N LEU A 92 -2.77 -6.30 -8.33
CA LEU A 92 -2.08 -5.10 -7.90
C LEU A 92 -1.18 -5.50 -6.74
N VAL A 93 -0.01 -6.07 -7.04
CA VAL A 93 1.17 -5.82 -6.20
C VAL A 93 1.15 -4.30 -6.01
N SER A 94 0.82 -3.85 -4.79
CA SER A 94 0.39 -2.47 -4.60
C SER A 94 1.41 -1.55 -5.28
N PRO A 95 1.00 -0.58 -6.13
CA PRO A 95 1.94 0.37 -6.73
C PRO A 95 2.85 1.05 -5.69
N VAL A 96 2.38 1.12 -4.43
CA VAL A 96 3.17 1.56 -3.27
C VAL A 96 4.25 0.54 -2.89
N LEU A 97 3.92 -0.76 -2.88
CA LEU A 97 4.85 -1.85 -2.54
C LEU A 97 5.97 -1.94 -3.59
N GLU A 98 5.65 -1.98 -4.89
CA GLU A 98 6.65 -2.00 -5.97
C GLU A 98 7.56 -0.77 -5.91
N ARG A 99 6.96 0.43 -5.78
CA ARG A 99 7.72 1.68 -5.61
C ARG A 99 8.59 1.63 -4.37
N SER A 100 8.09 1.12 -3.24
CA SER A 100 8.85 1.03 -1.99
C SER A 100 10.06 0.11 -2.09
N GLN A 101 9.95 -1.00 -2.84
CA GLN A 101 11.04 -1.93 -3.10
C GLN A 101 12.11 -1.27 -3.97
N LEU A 102 11.71 -0.65 -5.09
CA LEU A 102 12.62 0.04 -5.99
C LEU A 102 13.34 1.21 -5.30
N VAL A 103 12.63 1.99 -4.47
CA VAL A 103 13.23 3.04 -3.63
C VAL A 103 14.26 2.44 -2.68
N ARG A 104 13.96 1.31 -2.05
CA ARG A 104 14.89 0.63 -1.12
C ARG A 104 16.16 0.16 -1.84
N LEU A 105 16.01 -0.39 -3.04
CA LEU A 105 17.13 -0.79 -3.90
C LEU A 105 17.99 0.42 -4.27
N MET A 106 17.38 1.52 -4.76
CA MET A 106 18.08 2.76 -5.08
C MET A 106 18.91 3.27 -3.89
N LYS A 107 18.31 3.36 -2.69
CA LYS A 107 19.02 3.76 -1.46
C LYS A 107 20.22 2.87 -1.14
N THR A 108 20.09 1.57 -1.40
CA THR A 108 21.14 0.58 -1.16
C THR A 108 22.29 0.75 -2.13
N VAL A 109 21.99 0.91 -3.42
CA VAL A 109 23.00 1.14 -4.47
C VAL A 109 23.72 2.46 -4.25
N LEU A 110 23.01 3.52 -3.88
CA LEU A 110 23.61 4.81 -3.52
C LEU A 110 24.56 4.69 -2.32
N ALA A 111 24.18 3.93 -1.29
CA ALA A 111 25.03 3.67 -0.14
C ALA A 111 26.28 2.83 -0.50
N ILE A 112 26.16 1.87 -1.42
CA ILE A 112 27.30 1.09 -1.94
C ILE A 112 28.27 2.02 -2.68
N ARG A 113 27.75 2.88 -3.56
CA ARG A 113 28.56 3.87 -4.29
C ARG A 113 29.32 4.79 -3.35
N GLU A 114 28.68 5.25 -2.27
CA GLU A 114 29.29 6.18 -1.30
C GLU A 114 30.36 5.49 -0.42
N ARG A 115 30.13 4.24 0.00
CA ARG A 115 31.01 3.54 0.95
C ARG A 115 32.15 2.78 0.29
N SER A 116 32.01 2.43 -0.99
CA SER A 116 33.01 1.62 -1.66
C SER A 116 34.29 2.41 -1.94
N LYS A 117 35.43 1.83 -1.53
CA LYS A 117 36.78 2.36 -1.83
C LYS A 117 37.34 1.84 -3.16
N GLN A 118 36.69 0.87 -3.79
CA GLN A 118 37.13 0.29 -5.04
C GLN A 118 36.41 0.95 -6.22
N GLU A 119 37.18 1.46 -7.17
CA GLU A 119 36.67 2.18 -8.34
C GLU A 119 35.76 1.31 -9.22
N SER A 120 36.10 0.02 -9.38
CA SER A 120 35.29 -0.94 -10.14
C SER A 120 33.87 -1.10 -9.56
N ILE A 121 33.74 -1.14 -8.24
CA ILE A 121 32.45 -1.26 -7.54
C ILE A 121 31.65 0.04 -7.66
N ARG A 122 32.31 1.21 -7.62
CA ARG A 122 31.64 2.51 -7.79
C ARG A 122 31.02 2.64 -9.17
N ARG A 123 31.77 2.31 -10.22
CA ARG A 123 31.26 2.31 -11.61
C ARG A 123 30.09 1.36 -11.80
N MET A 124 30.17 0.16 -11.21
CA MET A 124 29.07 -0.81 -11.25
C MET A 124 27.80 -0.28 -10.57
N ALA A 125 27.94 0.39 -9.43
CA ALA A 125 26.82 1.02 -8.74
C ALA A 125 26.23 2.19 -9.55
N GLU A 126 27.05 2.97 -10.26
CA GLU A 126 26.58 4.03 -11.17
C GLU A 126 25.75 3.47 -12.33
N THR A 127 26.22 2.39 -12.97
CA THR A 127 25.43 1.72 -14.01
C THR A 127 24.09 1.23 -13.47
N MET A 128 24.08 0.63 -12.28
CA MET A 128 22.85 0.14 -11.65
C MET A 128 21.89 1.27 -11.27
N ILE A 129 22.40 2.44 -10.87
CA ILE A 129 21.57 3.65 -10.67
C ILE A 129 20.91 4.06 -11.98
N GLY A 130 21.66 4.08 -13.09
CA GLY A 130 21.12 4.38 -14.42
C GLY A 130 19.98 3.44 -14.80
N GLN A 131 20.20 2.13 -14.66
CA GLN A 131 19.19 1.10 -14.93
C GLN A 131 17.94 1.25 -14.07
N LEU A 132 18.08 1.59 -12.78
CA LEU A 132 16.95 1.82 -11.89
C LEU A 132 16.15 3.08 -12.29
N ILE A 133 16.82 4.14 -12.73
CA ILE A 133 16.16 5.37 -13.20
C ILE A 133 15.41 5.13 -14.53
N GLU A 134 15.96 4.32 -15.43
CA GLU A 134 15.28 3.91 -16.67
C GLU A 134 13.99 3.12 -16.38
N VAL A 135 14.02 2.24 -15.38
CA VAL A 135 12.83 1.48 -14.95
C VAL A 135 11.82 2.38 -14.25
N MET A 136 12.27 3.35 -13.45
CA MET A 136 11.40 4.24 -12.69
C MET A 136 12.04 5.63 -12.48
N PRO A 137 11.64 6.66 -13.26
CA PRO A 137 12.32 7.95 -13.28
C PRO A 137 12.16 8.74 -11.98
N GLU A 138 11.12 8.49 -11.18
CA GLU A 138 10.95 9.14 -9.87
C GLU A 138 12.06 8.79 -8.87
N LEU A 139 12.89 7.78 -9.12
CA LEU A 139 14.03 7.41 -8.28
C LEU A 139 15.19 8.41 -8.32
N ALA A 140 15.26 9.31 -9.32
CA ALA A 140 16.35 10.27 -9.47
C ALA A 140 16.50 11.22 -8.26
N GLY A 141 15.40 11.50 -7.55
CA GLY A 141 15.38 12.36 -6.35
C GLY A 141 15.68 11.64 -5.03
N VAL A 142 15.90 10.33 -5.04
CA VAL A 142 16.06 9.54 -3.81
C VAL A 142 17.49 9.65 -3.27
N GLY A 143 17.65 10.10 -2.03
CA GLY A 143 18.94 10.13 -1.34
C GLY A 143 19.34 8.76 -0.74
N PRO A 144 20.64 8.51 -0.47
CA PRO A 144 21.12 7.26 0.13
C PRO A 144 20.50 7.00 1.51
N TRP A 145 20.61 5.76 2.00
CA TRP A 145 20.33 5.48 3.40
C TRP A 145 21.12 6.43 4.30
N HIS A 146 20.43 7.16 5.19
CA HIS A 146 21.10 7.87 6.27
C HIS A 146 22.03 6.88 6.97
N ALA A 147 23.29 7.25 7.15
CA ALA A 147 24.25 6.46 7.91
C ALA A 147 23.84 6.43 9.40
N VAL A 148 22.78 5.70 9.73
CA VAL A 148 22.38 5.41 11.11
C VAL A 148 23.37 4.39 11.64
N GLY A 149 24.48 4.92 12.13
CA GLY A 149 25.63 4.13 12.58
C GLY A 149 26.81 4.96 13.09
N ARG A 150 26.61 6.23 13.47
CA ARG A 150 27.57 6.81 14.43
C ARG A 150 27.55 5.92 15.66
N ARG A 151 28.71 5.33 16.01
CA ARG A 151 28.91 4.69 17.31
C ARG A 151 28.43 5.68 18.36
N ARG A 152 27.37 5.33 19.10
CA ARG A 152 27.03 6.01 20.34
C ARG A 152 28.33 6.08 21.16
N ARG A 153 28.77 7.27 21.56
CA ARG A 153 29.75 7.32 22.65
C ARG A 153 29.03 6.78 23.87
N LEU A 154 29.73 5.96 24.66
CA LEU A 154 29.21 5.24 25.83
C LEU A 154 28.49 6.15 26.86
N SER A 155 28.66 7.47 26.75
CA SER A 155 28.09 8.48 27.63
C SER A 155 26.72 9.05 27.22
N GLU A 156 26.14 8.66 26.09
CA GLU A 156 24.82 9.16 25.66
C GLU A 156 23.69 8.24 26.13
N LEU A 157 23.06 8.60 27.25
CA LEU A 157 21.81 8.00 27.71
C LEU A 157 20.71 8.30 26.68
N GLY A 158 20.16 7.25 26.05
CA GLY A 158 19.13 7.38 25.02
C GLY A 158 17.81 7.97 25.53
N VAL A 159 16.93 8.35 24.59
CA VAL A 159 15.60 8.94 24.85
C VAL A 159 14.73 8.07 25.78
N ALA A 160 14.98 6.76 25.84
CA ALA A 160 14.32 5.84 26.79
C ALA A 160 14.64 6.16 28.26
N ALA A 161 15.81 6.74 28.57
CA ALA A 161 16.14 7.18 29.93
C ALA A 161 15.37 8.46 30.34
N HIS A 162 14.95 9.27 29.36
CA HIS A 162 14.19 10.50 29.61
C HIS A 162 12.68 10.26 29.71
N ARG A 163 12.18 9.12 29.24
CA ARG A 163 10.80 8.67 29.45
C ARG A 163 10.72 7.78 30.69
N ARG A 164 10.92 8.37 31.87
CA ARG A 164 10.48 7.73 33.11
C ARG A 164 8.95 7.90 33.18
N LEU A 165 8.22 6.82 32.95
CA LEU A 165 6.82 6.73 33.40
C LEU A 165 6.87 6.61 34.93
N SER A 166 6.12 7.45 35.65
CA SER A 166 5.97 7.32 37.10
C SER A 166 5.26 6.02 37.44
N ASP A 167 5.68 5.36 38.52
CA ASP A 167 5.10 4.09 39.02
C ASP A 167 3.62 4.22 39.41
N ASP A 168 3.09 5.45 39.51
CA ASP A 168 1.69 5.75 39.80
C ASP A 168 0.70 5.26 38.71
N VAL A 169 1.18 4.88 37.51
CA VAL A 169 0.32 4.34 36.44
C VAL A 169 -0.12 2.89 36.73
N PHE A 170 0.55 2.18 37.64
CA PHE A 170 0.29 0.76 37.90
C PHE A 170 -0.61 0.48 39.11
N VAL A 171 -1.10 1.50 39.82
CA VAL A 171 -1.98 1.30 40.98
C VAL A 171 -3.38 1.83 40.67
N ASP A 172 -4.22 0.96 40.10
CA ASP A 172 -5.63 0.82 40.48
C ASP A 172 -6.32 -0.27 39.65
N ARG A 173 -6.37 -1.49 40.20
CA ARG A 173 -7.46 -2.45 39.96
C ARG A 173 -7.43 -3.63 40.93
N GLU A 174 -7.64 -3.39 42.21
CA GLU A 174 -8.21 -4.41 43.10
C GLU A 174 -9.20 -3.76 44.08
N SER A 175 -10.49 -3.88 43.75
CA SER A 175 -11.64 -3.89 44.67
C SER A 175 -12.83 -4.49 43.95
#